data_AF-A0A9D1DSF8-F1
#
_entry.id   AF-A0A9D1DSF8-F1
#
_cell.length_a   1.000
_cell.length_b   1.000
_cell.length_c   1.000
_cell.angle_alpha   90.00
_cell.angle_beta   90.00
_cell.angle_gamma   90.00
#
_symmetry.space_group_name_H-M   'P 1'
#
loop_
_entity.id
_entity.type
_entity.pdbx_description
1 polymer ?
#
loop_
_entity_poly.entity_id
_entity_poly.type
_entity_poly.pdbx_seq_one_letter_code
_entity_poly.pdbx_strand_id
1 'polypeptide(L)'
;MIKQEFVSMQDKATGAILGFATGDALGVPAEFRSREELDAEPVRDMCGGGSHRQPAGTWSDDTSMVLCTMDSLMEKGIDYRVRCSALATGCGTRPIRRTTRCLT
;
A
#
# COMPACT_ATOMS: atom_id res chain seq x y z
N MET A 1 30.95 -17.71 -4.50
CA MET A 1 31.08 -16.45 -3.74
C MET A 1 29.74 -15.74 -3.79
N ILE A 2 28.95 -15.82 -2.71
CA ILE A 2 27.75 -14.97 -2.56
C ILE A 2 28.27 -13.61 -2.11
N LYS A 3 28.09 -12.58 -2.95
CA LYS A 3 28.32 -11.19 -2.52
C LYS A 3 27.21 -10.87 -1.52
N GLN A 4 27.53 -10.81 -0.24
CA GLN A 4 26.65 -10.13 0.71
C GLN A 4 26.76 -8.64 0.42
N GLU A 5 25.83 -8.10 -0.37
CA GLU A 5 25.68 -6.65 -0.47
C GLU A 5 25.21 -6.13 0.89
N PHE A 6 25.93 -5.13 1.38
CA PHE A 6 25.62 -4.51 2.66
C PHE A 6 24.44 -3.55 2.47
N VAL A 7 23.23 -4.04 2.72
CA VAL A 7 22.00 -3.25 2.62
C VAL A 7 21.90 -2.33 3.84
N SER A 8 21.79 -1.01 3.61
CA SER A 8 21.72 -0.02 4.71
C SER A 8 20.40 -0.15 5.48
N MET A 9 20.34 0.41 6.69
CA MET A 9 19.08 0.42 7.46
C MET A 9 18.00 1.24 6.75
N GLN A 10 18.39 2.29 6.03
CA GLN A 10 17.51 3.10 5.21
C GLN A 10 16.92 2.30 4.04
N ASP A 11 17.74 1.47 3.38
CA ASP A 11 17.27 0.60 2.30
C ASP A 11 16.28 -0.45 2.83
N LYS A 12 16.53 -1.00 4.03
CA LYS A 12 15.60 -1.93 4.68
C LYS A 12 14.27 -1.25 5.02
N ALA A 13 14.30 -0.05 5.58
CA ALA A 13 13.10 0.71 5.91
C ALA A 13 12.30 1.05 4.64
N THR A 14 12.98 1.55 3.61
CA THR A 14 12.38 1.90 2.32
C THR A 14 11.79 0.65 1.65
N GLY A 15 12.54 -0.45 1.61
CA GLY A 15 12.09 -1.73 1.07
C GLY A 15 10.89 -2.31 1.83
N ALA A 16 10.82 -2.12 3.15
CA ALA A 16 9.67 -2.56 3.94
C ALA A 16 8.39 -1.78 3.58
N ILE A 17 8.47 -0.45 3.46
CA ILE A 17 7.31 0.39 3.10
C ILE A 17 6.87 0.12 1.66
N LEU A 18 7.81 0.05 0.72
CA LEU A 18 7.50 -0.25 -0.68
C LEU A 18 6.98 -1.68 -0.84
N GLY A 19 7.55 -2.64 -0.14
CA GLY A 19 7.11 -4.04 -0.15
C GLY A 19 5.70 -4.20 0.43
N PHE A 20 5.39 -3.46 1.50
CA PHE A 20 4.05 -3.42 2.08
C PHE A 20 3.02 -2.90 1.07
N ALA A 21 3.26 -1.73 0.47
CA ALA A 21 2.36 -1.15 -0.54
C ALA A 21 2.24 -2.01 -1.81
N THR A 22 3.32 -2.69 -2.20
CA THR A 22 3.32 -3.63 -3.33
C THR A 22 2.50 -4.88 -3.01
N GLY A 23 2.64 -5.42 -1.80
CA GLY A 23 1.88 -6.59 -1.34
C GLY A 23 0.38 -6.30 -1.24
N ASP A 24 0.04 -5.13 -0.70
CA ASP A 24 -1.33 -4.61 -0.67
C ASP A 24 -1.93 -4.51 -2.09
N ALA A 25 -1.25 -3.84 -3.02
CA ALA A 25 -1.72 -3.72 -4.41
C ALA A 25 -1.85 -5.06 -5.15
N LEU A 26 -1.04 -6.07 -4.81
CA LEU A 26 -1.20 -7.45 -5.31
C LEU A 26 -2.34 -8.20 -4.62
N GLY A 27 -2.65 -7.86 -3.38
CA GLY A 27 -3.69 -8.47 -2.56
C GLY A 27 -5.09 -7.98 -2.92
N VAL A 28 -5.25 -6.71 -3.27
CA VAL A 28 -6.55 -6.09 -3.62
C VAL A 28 -7.37 -6.91 -4.63
N PRO A 29 -6.82 -7.40 -5.76
CA PRO A 29 -7.58 -8.23 -6.70
C PRO A 29 -7.93 -9.63 -6.17
N ALA A 30 -7.24 -10.10 -5.13
CA ALA A 30 -7.44 -11.39 -4.48
C ALA A 30 -8.45 -11.32 -3.32
N GLU A 31 -8.85 -10.12 -2.88
CA GLU A 31 -9.79 -9.95 -1.78
C GLU A 31 -11.12 -10.64 -2.05
N PHE A 32 -11.58 -11.38 -1.04
CA PHE A 32 -12.82 -12.17 -1.04
C PHE A 32 -12.86 -13.33 -2.04
N ARG A 33 -11.73 -13.70 -2.65
CA ARG A 33 -11.61 -14.92 -3.48
C ARG A 33 -11.26 -16.13 -2.62
N SER A 34 -11.78 -17.30 -2.99
CA SER A 34 -11.44 -18.56 -2.35
C SER A 34 -10.03 -19.02 -2.74
N ARG A 35 -9.46 -19.94 -1.96
CA ARG A 35 -8.15 -20.51 -2.28
C ARG A 35 -8.19 -21.29 -3.59
N GLU A 36 -9.27 -22.02 -3.84
CA GLU A 36 -9.49 -22.79 -5.06
C GLU A 36 -9.58 -21.88 -6.29
N GLU A 37 -10.24 -20.72 -6.16
CA GLU A 37 -10.30 -19.70 -7.22
C GLU A 37 -8.91 -19.13 -7.54
N LEU A 38 -8.08 -18.90 -6.51
CA LEU A 38 -6.72 -18.40 -6.67
C LEU A 38 -5.75 -19.46 -7.18
N ASP A 39 -5.98 -20.74 -6.89
CA ASP A 39 -5.18 -21.83 -7.45
C ASP A 39 -5.50 -22.02 -8.95
N ALA A 40 -6.76 -21.80 -9.36
CA ALA A 40 -7.17 -21.85 -10.76
C ALA A 40 -6.72 -20.61 -11.56
N GLU A 41 -6.83 -19.41 -10.97
CA GLU A 41 -6.41 -18.14 -11.57
C GLU A 41 -5.52 -17.36 -10.58
N PRO A 42 -4.21 -17.69 -10.54
CA PRO A 42 -3.28 -17.08 -9.60
C PRO A 42 -2.90 -15.66 -9.99
N VAL A 43 -2.73 -14.81 -8.98
CA VAL A 43 -2.14 -13.47 -9.13
C VAL A 43 -0.65 -13.62 -9.40
N ARG A 44 -0.22 -13.30 -10.63
CA ARG A 44 1.19 -13.38 -11.06
C ARG A 44 1.82 -12.01 -11.31
N ASP A 45 1.00 -11.03 -11.60
CA ASP A 45 1.40 -9.66 -11.93
C ASP A 45 0.42 -8.68 -11.28
N MET A 46 0.71 -7.38 -11.41
CA MET A 46 -0.22 -6.32 -11.04
C MET A 46 -1.46 -6.37 -11.92
N CYS A 47 -2.54 -6.95 -11.40
CA CYS A 47 -3.82 -7.06 -12.07
C CYS A 47 -4.79 -6.00 -11.58
N GLY A 48 -5.69 -5.54 -12.46
CA GLY A 48 -6.86 -4.74 -12.07
C GLY A 48 -8.10 -5.63 -11.86
N GLY A 49 -9.23 -5.00 -11.56
CA GLY A 49 -10.51 -5.69 -11.39
C GLY A 49 -10.74 -6.13 -9.94
N GLY A 50 -11.07 -7.40 -9.75
CA GLY A 50 -11.45 -7.97 -8.46
C GLY A 50 -12.75 -7.39 -7.89
N SER A 51 -12.93 -7.60 -6.58
CA SER A 51 -14.12 -7.17 -5.83
C SER A 51 -14.39 -5.67 -5.91
N HIS A 52 -13.33 -4.87 -6.04
CA HIS A 52 -13.43 -3.40 -6.02
C HIS A 52 -13.29 -2.72 -7.40
N ARG A 53 -13.11 -3.49 -8.48
CA ARG A 53 -13.02 -3.00 -9.88
C ARG A 53 -11.99 -1.89 -10.10
N GLN A 54 -10.84 -1.97 -9.45
CA GLN A 54 -9.80 -0.95 -9.54
C GLN A 54 -8.81 -1.20 -10.68
N PRO A 55 -8.10 -0.16 -11.16
CA PRO A 55 -6.96 -0.33 -12.04
C PRO A 55 -5.84 -1.15 -11.39
N ALA A 56 -5.03 -1.82 -12.22
CA ALA A 56 -3.84 -2.50 -11.76
C ALA A 56 -2.90 -1.59 -10.95
N GLY A 57 -2.37 -2.10 -9.84
CA GLY A 57 -1.46 -1.37 -8.96
C GLY A 57 -2.15 -0.42 -7.97
N THR A 58 -3.47 -0.51 -7.82
CA THR A 58 -4.22 0.21 -6.78
C THR A 58 -4.04 -0.50 -5.44
N TRP A 59 -3.63 0.22 -4.41
CA TRP A 59 -3.49 -0.26 -3.04
C TRP A 59 -4.69 0.19 -2.18
N SER A 60 -4.85 -0.43 -1.01
CA SER A 60 -6.04 -0.31 -0.16
C SER A 60 -5.90 0.70 0.99
N ASP A 61 -6.84 0.65 1.92
CA ASP A 61 -6.79 1.40 3.16
C ASP A 61 -5.58 1.01 4.03
N ASP A 62 -5.05 -0.21 3.89
CA ASP A 62 -3.83 -0.66 4.56
C ASP A 62 -2.66 0.31 4.29
N THR A 63 -2.33 0.55 3.02
CA THR A 63 -1.26 1.49 2.65
C THR A 63 -1.59 2.91 3.09
N SER A 64 -2.85 3.34 3.00
CA SER A 64 -3.26 4.66 3.47
C SER A 64 -3.00 4.86 4.95
N MET A 65 -3.40 3.90 5.78
CA MET A 65 -3.27 3.98 7.23
C MET A 65 -1.81 3.97 7.64
N VAL A 66 -0.95 3.17 6.98
CA VAL A 66 0.48 3.15 7.26
C VAL A 66 1.12 4.50 6.90
N LEU A 67 0.88 5.03 5.70
CA LEU A 67 1.44 6.32 5.29
C LEU A 67 0.96 7.47 6.18
N CYS A 68 -0.33 7.46 6.52
CA CYS A 68 -0.91 8.39 7.48
C CYS A 68 -0.22 8.30 8.87
N THR A 69 -0.02 7.09 9.37
CA THR A 69 0.63 6.85 10.67
C THR A 69 2.05 7.37 10.65
N MET A 70 2.81 7.11 9.58
CA MET A 70 4.16 7.60 9.42
C MET A 70 4.22 9.14 9.41
N ASP A 71 3.34 9.80 8.66
CA ASP A 71 3.26 11.26 8.58
C ASP A 71 2.98 11.87 9.96
N SER A 72 2.00 11.32 10.69
CA SER A 72 1.69 11.73 12.06
C SER A 72 2.87 11.56 13.02
N LEU A 73 3.56 10.42 12.95
CA LEU A 73 4.71 10.15 13.82
C LEU A 73 5.87 11.13 13.55
N MET A 74 6.08 11.50 12.28
CA MET A 74 7.10 12.48 11.89
C MET A 74 6.74 13.90 12.35
N GLU A 75 5.46 14.28 12.35
CA GLU A 75 5.02 15.62 12.74
C GLU A 75 4.91 15.79 14.26
N LYS A 76 4.31 14.81 14.96
CA LYS A 76 3.85 14.96 16.37
C LYS A 76 4.37 13.87 17.31
N GLY A 77 5.06 12.86 16.81
CA GLY A 77 5.36 11.65 17.58
C GLY A 77 4.11 10.81 17.84
N ILE A 78 4.13 10.02 18.92
CA ILE A 78 3.01 9.14 19.26
C ILE A 78 1.90 9.94 19.95
N ASP A 79 0.85 10.28 19.21
CA ASP A 79 -0.38 10.87 19.74
C ASP A 79 -1.62 10.15 19.20
N TYR A 80 -2.30 9.43 20.09
CA TYR A 80 -3.51 8.65 19.79
C TYR A 80 -4.74 9.50 19.44
N ARG A 81 -4.65 10.84 19.60
CA ARG A 81 -5.72 11.77 19.22
C ARG A 81 -5.49 12.37 17.84
N VAL A 82 -4.36 12.09 17.20
CA VAL A 82 -4.11 12.56 15.84
C VAL A 82 -5.08 11.85 14.91
N ARG A 83 -6.00 12.64 14.37
CA ARG A 83 -6.72 12.27 13.16
C ARG A 83 -5.86 12.74 12.00
N CYS A 84 -5.63 11.85 11.05
CA CYS A 84 -5.02 12.24 9.79
C CYS A 84 -5.88 13.32 9.14
N SER A 85 -5.43 14.57 9.19
CA SER A 85 -5.99 15.64 8.35
C SER A 85 -5.68 15.36 6.87
N ALA A 86 -4.62 14.60 6.62
CA ALA A 86 -4.22 14.03 5.35
C ALA A 86 -4.58 12.53 5.26
N LEU A 87 -5.74 12.11 5.79
CA LEU A 87 -6.37 10.86 5.31
C LEU A 87 -6.35 11.04 3.81
N ALA A 88 -5.53 10.26 3.09
CA ALA A 88 -5.27 10.41 1.68
C ALA A 88 -6.60 10.59 0.97
N THR A 89 -7.01 11.85 0.77
CA THR A 89 -8.38 12.17 0.38
C THR A 89 -8.37 12.06 -1.13
N GLY A 90 -8.27 10.81 -1.58
CA GLY A 90 -8.43 10.39 -2.96
C GLY A 90 -9.86 10.52 -3.46
N CYS A 91 -10.77 11.07 -2.66
CA CYS A 91 -12.08 11.52 -3.10
C CYS A 91 -12.13 13.05 -3.11
N GLY A 92 -11.61 13.67 -4.18
CA GLY A 92 -11.93 15.03 -4.58
C GLY A 92 -11.51 16.18 -3.64
N THR A 93 -10.24 16.58 -3.68
CA THR A 93 -9.76 17.97 -3.87
C THR A 93 -8.21 17.97 -3.82
N ARG A 94 -7.58 18.55 -4.84
CA ARG A 94 -6.11 18.52 -5.11
C ARG A 94 -5.30 19.37 -4.09
N PRO A 95 -3.94 19.32 -4.04
CA PRO A 95 -2.99 18.38 -4.65
C PRO A 95 -1.90 17.85 -3.67
N ILE A 96 -1.65 16.54 -3.68
CA ILE A 96 -0.27 16.03 -3.62
C ILE A 96 0.03 15.49 -5.03
N ARG A 97 1.09 16.01 -5.63
CA ARG A 97 1.51 15.63 -6.98
C ARG A 97 1.95 14.16 -6.98
N ARG A 98 1.45 13.42 -7.98
CA ARG A 98 1.78 12.04 -8.41
C ARG A 98 1.02 10.91 -7.69
N THR A 99 -0.16 10.66 -8.25
CA THR A 99 -0.80 9.36 -8.50
C THR A 99 -0.36 8.19 -7.62
N THR A 100 -1.18 7.92 -6.62
CA THR A 100 -1.42 6.57 -6.13
C THR A 100 -2.82 6.56 -5.50
N ARG A 101 -3.70 5.71 -6.02
CA ARG A 101 -5.13 5.65 -5.68
C ARG A 101 -5.29 4.74 -4.47
N CYS A 102 -6.08 5.20 -3.49
CA CYS A 102 -6.54 4.42 -2.34
C CYS A 102 -7.94 3.87 -2.62
N LEU A 103 -8.23 2.66 -2.14
CA LEU A 103 -9.58 2.15 -1.95
C LEU A 103 -10.17 2.61 -0.61
N THR A 104 -11.38 3.17 -0.66
CA THR A 104 -12.32 3.27 0.48
C THR A 104 -13.61 2.57 0.11
#